data_AF-A0A4Z0A271-F1
#
_entry.id   AF-A0A4Z0A271-F1
#
_cell.length_a   1.000
_cell.length_b   1.000
_cell.length_c   1.000
_cell.angle_alpha   90.00
_cell.angle_beta   90.00
_cell.angle_gamma   90.00
#
_symmetry.space_group_name_H-M   'P 1'
#
loop_
_entity.id
_entity.type
_entity.pdbx_description
1 polymer ?
#
loop_
_entity_poly.entity_id
_entity_poly.type
_entity_poly.pdbx_seq_one_letter_code
_entity_poly.pdbx_strand_id
1 'polypeptide(L)'
;MSKARKSSSQAQASELPPGYKVDPNAAPMLRFQASLPRLPVPPLSSTLSKYLETVQPHLKPDEFARTAAIVRAFGSSPQAAELQKRLETRAADPEVKNWLADWWNDAAYMGYRDSVVVNVSYYYVHVDDTARRTAPKRAASLLKGMLRFRDLVESQRLEPDKIRNAPLCMASYKWLFHANRYPVIPSDTASKFDPKTHNHVVFIRKNKFYEVPLAHADGTELSAADLEAQIEEIIRLAGSEEAIPVGTLTSENRDLWAKARENLVNASPLNAASLERIESAMVVVALDDTTPITREEIGWACWVGNGRNRWYDKHQLIVFDNGRSGFLGEHSSMDGTPTLRMNEFILAGILANKIDLGPATRSLDLPVPKELRFETTPAVVADVQAAEQHFEELVSVLALAL
;
A
#
# COMPACT_ATOMS: atom_id res chain seq x y z
N MET A 1 48.11 36.16 19.57
CA MET A 1 46.88 36.80 19.06
C MET A 1 46.19 35.85 18.08
N SER A 2 45.25 35.06 18.59
CA SER A 2 44.48 34.08 17.82
C SER A 2 43.33 34.78 17.11
N LYS A 3 43.30 34.75 15.77
CA LYS A 3 42.15 35.22 14.99
C LYS A 3 41.13 34.09 14.93
N ALA A 4 40.06 34.25 15.70
CA ALA A 4 38.90 33.38 15.68
C ALA A 4 38.29 33.33 14.26
N ARG A 5 38.24 32.13 13.67
CA ARG A 5 37.43 31.83 12.50
C ARG A 5 35.96 31.86 12.93
N LYS A 6 35.22 32.89 12.54
CA LYS A 6 33.77 32.92 12.66
C LYS A 6 33.19 31.83 11.75
N SER A 7 32.62 30.80 12.37
CA SER A 7 31.76 29.81 11.73
C SER A 7 30.47 30.50 11.27
N SER A 8 30.37 30.81 9.98
CA SER A 8 29.12 31.20 9.33
C SER A 8 28.51 29.99 8.62
N SER A 9 27.95 29.06 9.37
CA SER A 9 27.01 28.08 8.82
C SER A 9 25.59 28.65 8.93
N GLN A 10 25.30 29.71 8.20
CA GLN A 10 23.92 29.94 7.78
C GLN A 10 23.63 28.86 6.74
N ALA A 11 22.91 27.82 7.15
CA ALA A 11 22.27 26.93 6.19
C ALA A 11 21.45 27.82 5.26
N GLN A 12 21.87 27.94 3.99
CA GLN A 12 21.04 28.55 2.96
C GLN A 12 19.72 27.76 2.97
N ALA A 13 18.66 28.39 3.47
CA ALA A 13 17.32 27.88 3.27
C ALA A 13 17.16 27.72 1.76
N SER A 14 17.04 26.47 1.28
CA SER A 14 16.89 26.25 -0.15
C SER A 14 15.61 26.98 -0.58
N GLU A 15 15.76 28.02 -1.38
CA GLU A 15 14.61 28.80 -1.83
C GLU A 15 13.63 27.88 -2.57
N LEU A 16 12.34 27.98 -2.22
CA LEU A 16 11.29 27.23 -2.90
C LEU A 16 11.22 27.69 -4.36
N PRO A 17 10.96 26.78 -5.32
CA PRO A 17 10.75 27.20 -6.70
C PRO A 17 9.60 28.21 -6.82
N PRO A 18 9.60 29.07 -7.86
CA PRO A 18 8.54 30.05 -8.07
C PRO A 18 7.14 29.40 -8.11
N GLY A 19 6.17 30.04 -7.46
CA GLY A 19 4.76 29.59 -7.43
C GLY A 19 4.37 28.81 -6.16
N TYR A 20 5.31 28.13 -5.51
CA TYR A 20 5.05 27.42 -4.26
C TYR A 20 5.00 28.38 -3.07
N LYS A 21 4.02 28.19 -2.18
CA LYS A 21 3.81 29.01 -0.99
C LYS A 21 3.49 28.12 0.20
N VAL A 22 4.05 28.46 1.35
CA VAL A 22 3.65 27.85 2.62
C VAL A 22 2.28 28.41 3.01
N ASP A 23 1.31 27.53 3.23
CA ASP A 23 0.07 27.87 3.93
C ASP A 23 0.30 27.73 5.44
N PRO A 24 0.31 28.85 6.20
CA PRO A 24 0.57 28.81 7.64
C PRO A 24 -0.59 28.18 8.44
N ASN A 25 -1.77 28.02 7.84
CA ASN A 25 -2.94 27.42 8.48
C ASN A 25 -3.05 25.92 8.25
N ALA A 26 -2.28 25.37 7.29
CA ALA A 26 -2.23 23.95 7.03
C ALA A 26 -1.22 23.25 7.96
N ALA A 27 -1.51 21.99 8.29
CA ALA A 27 -0.59 21.17 9.05
C ALA A 27 0.78 21.03 8.33
N PRO A 28 1.89 20.78 9.06
CA PRO A 28 3.23 20.77 8.48
C PRO A 28 3.38 19.91 7.21
N MET A 29 2.76 18.73 7.18
CA MET A 29 2.78 17.83 6.03
C MET A 29 2.05 18.38 4.80
N LEU A 30 1.00 19.17 5.01
CA LEU A 30 0.11 19.65 3.95
C LEU A 30 0.36 21.11 3.58
N ARG A 31 1.35 21.77 4.18
CA ARG A 31 1.63 23.20 4.05
C ARG A 31 1.87 23.72 2.64
N PHE A 32 2.14 22.86 1.66
CA PHE A 32 2.30 23.25 0.25
C PHE A 32 1.10 22.91 -0.63
N GLN A 33 0.13 22.11 -0.14
CA GLN A 33 -0.94 21.52 -0.95
C GLN A 33 -1.75 22.57 -1.72
N ALA A 34 -2.05 23.71 -1.08
CA ALA A 34 -2.84 24.79 -1.70
C ALA A 34 -2.09 25.53 -2.83
N SER A 35 -0.76 25.45 -2.86
CA SER A 35 0.10 26.12 -3.84
C SER A 35 0.64 25.20 -4.93
N LEU A 36 0.32 23.91 -4.89
CA LEU A 36 0.75 22.97 -5.91
C LEU A 36 0.17 23.35 -7.28
N PRO A 37 0.97 23.25 -8.35
CA PRO A 37 0.44 23.45 -9.69
C PRO A 37 -0.63 22.39 -9.99
N ARG A 38 -1.72 22.80 -10.65
CA ARG A 38 -2.71 21.86 -11.19
C ARG A 38 -2.07 21.03 -12.30
N LEU A 39 -2.53 19.79 -12.46
CA LEU A 39 -2.09 18.93 -13.56
C LEU A 39 -2.47 19.59 -14.90
N PRO A 40 -1.51 19.93 -15.78
CA PRO A 40 -1.84 20.59 -17.04
C PRO A 40 -2.54 19.63 -18.01
N VAL A 41 -3.26 20.21 -18.98
CA VAL A 41 -3.71 19.50 -20.18
C VAL A 41 -2.73 19.83 -21.31
N PRO A 42 -1.97 18.86 -21.85
CA PRO A 42 -1.05 19.13 -22.94
C PRO A 42 -1.79 19.60 -24.20
N PRO A 43 -1.17 20.45 -25.04
CA PRO A 43 -1.72 20.77 -26.35
C PRO A 43 -1.91 19.50 -27.17
N LEU A 44 -3.07 19.35 -27.81
CA LEU A 44 -3.40 18.16 -28.61
C LEU A 44 -2.30 17.85 -29.65
N SER A 45 -1.78 18.85 -30.35
CA SER A 45 -0.71 18.68 -31.35
C SER A 45 0.57 18.06 -30.75
N SER A 46 0.93 18.44 -29.52
CA SER A 46 2.07 17.88 -28.80
C SER A 46 1.84 16.40 -28.45
N THR A 47 0.65 16.07 -27.97
CA THR A 47 0.26 14.68 -27.68
C THR A 47 0.29 13.81 -28.93
N LEU A 48 -0.27 14.29 -30.05
CA LEU A 48 -0.30 13.54 -31.30
C LEU A 48 1.11 13.31 -31.89
N SER A 49 2.01 14.29 -31.81
CA SER A 49 3.41 14.12 -32.24
C SER A 49 4.12 13.07 -31.39
N LYS A 50 4.04 13.18 -30.06
CA LYS A 50 4.66 12.24 -29.13
C LYS A 50 4.10 10.83 -29.28
N TYR A 51 2.79 10.70 -29.52
CA TYR A 51 2.17 9.41 -29.80
C TYR A 51 2.82 8.75 -31.03
N LEU A 52 2.96 9.48 -32.14
CA LEU A 52 3.59 8.96 -33.35
C LEU A 52 5.05 8.56 -33.12
N GLU A 53 5.84 9.40 -32.44
CA GLU A 53 7.21 9.07 -32.05
C GLU A 53 7.29 7.78 -31.21
N THR A 54 6.33 7.60 -30.30
CA THR A 54 6.30 6.45 -29.37
C THR A 54 5.89 5.15 -30.07
N VAL A 55 4.94 5.20 -31.01
CA VAL A 55 4.47 3.97 -31.70
C VAL A 55 5.36 3.57 -32.88
N GLN A 56 6.10 4.50 -33.48
CA GLN A 56 6.96 4.23 -34.64
C GLN A 56 7.89 3.02 -34.48
N PRO A 57 8.65 2.83 -33.37
CA PRO A 57 9.54 1.68 -33.24
C PRO A 57 8.81 0.33 -33.11
N HIS A 58 7.49 0.33 -32.88
CA HIS A 58 6.66 -0.87 -32.72
C HIS A 58 5.90 -1.28 -33.98
N LEU A 59 6.00 -0.50 -35.06
CA LEU A 59 5.19 -0.65 -36.27
C LEU A 59 6.05 -0.85 -37.51
N LYS A 60 5.56 -1.66 -38.45
CA LYS A 60 6.13 -1.74 -39.80
C LYS A 60 5.88 -0.41 -40.55
N PRO A 61 6.65 -0.11 -41.60
CA PRO A 61 6.50 1.15 -42.34
C PRO A 61 5.08 1.41 -42.86
N ASP A 62 4.37 0.38 -43.34
CA ASP A 62 3.00 0.50 -43.84
C ASP A 62 1.99 0.69 -42.69
N GLU A 63 2.17 0.00 -41.56
CA GLU A 63 1.38 0.19 -40.33
C GLU A 63 1.54 1.61 -39.78
N PHE A 64 2.78 2.10 -39.68
CA PHE A 64 3.06 3.46 -39.24
C PHE A 64 2.43 4.50 -40.19
N ALA A 65 2.51 4.30 -41.50
CA ALA A 65 1.88 5.19 -42.48
C ALA A 65 0.35 5.27 -42.28
N ARG A 66 -0.31 4.13 -42.02
CA ARG A 66 -1.73 4.08 -41.68
C ARG A 66 -2.02 4.81 -40.36
N THR A 67 -1.28 4.53 -39.30
CA THR A 67 -1.43 5.20 -38.00
C THR A 67 -1.24 6.71 -38.12
N ALA A 68 -0.22 7.17 -38.83
CA ALA A 68 0.03 8.58 -39.07
C ALA A 68 -1.11 9.26 -39.85
N ALA A 69 -1.73 8.58 -40.81
CA ALA A 69 -2.90 9.09 -41.52
C ALA A 69 -4.11 9.24 -40.57
N ILE A 70 -4.37 8.24 -39.73
CA ILE A 70 -5.45 8.28 -38.72
C ILE A 70 -5.23 9.42 -37.73
N VAL A 71 -4.02 9.56 -37.19
CA VAL A 71 -3.66 10.60 -36.22
C VAL A 71 -3.83 12.00 -36.82
N ARG A 72 -3.42 12.21 -38.08
CA ARG A 72 -3.65 13.47 -38.78
C ARG A 72 -5.14 13.76 -38.97
N ALA A 73 -5.91 12.77 -39.43
CA ALA A 73 -7.35 12.92 -39.63
C ALA A 73 -8.08 13.24 -38.32
N PHE A 74 -7.73 12.55 -37.23
CA PHE A 74 -8.26 12.84 -35.89
C PHE A 74 -7.90 14.25 -35.44
N GLY A 75 -6.63 14.64 -35.52
CA GLY A 75 -6.16 15.96 -35.09
C GLY A 75 -6.81 17.14 -35.82
N SER A 76 -7.28 16.94 -37.06
CA SER A 76 -8.03 17.94 -37.83
C SER A 76 -9.55 17.82 -37.72
N SER A 77 -10.07 16.84 -36.97
CA SER A 77 -11.50 16.60 -36.86
C SER A 77 -12.20 17.56 -35.87
N PRO A 78 -13.48 17.90 -36.10
CA PRO A 78 -14.28 18.64 -35.12
C PRO A 78 -14.39 17.89 -33.78
N GLN A 79 -14.36 16.56 -33.81
CA GLN A 79 -14.43 15.72 -32.62
C GLN A 79 -13.20 15.91 -31.72
N ALA A 80 -11.99 15.94 -32.26
CA ALA A 80 -10.79 16.13 -31.45
C ALA A 80 -10.75 17.52 -30.80
N ALA A 81 -11.20 18.55 -31.52
CA ALA A 81 -11.32 19.91 -30.97
C ALA A 81 -12.32 19.95 -29.80
N GLU A 82 -13.47 19.30 -29.94
CA GLU A 82 -14.48 19.22 -28.88
C GLU A 82 -13.98 18.43 -27.67
N LEU A 83 -13.31 17.29 -27.87
CA LEU A 83 -12.76 16.48 -26.79
C LEU A 83 -11.67 17.25 -26.01
N GLN A 84 -10.74 17.91 -26.72
CA GLN A 84 -9.71 18.74 -26.09
C GLN A 84 -10.35 19.88 -25.27
N LYS A 85 -11.35 20.57 -25.84
CA LYS A 85 -12.06 21.65 -25.13
C LYS A 85 -12.74 21.16 -23.86
N ARG A 86 -13.34 19.97 -23.87
CA ARG A 86 -13.94 19.35 -22.67
C ARG A 86 -12.90 19.04 -21.60
N LEU A 87 -11.74 18.51 -21.98
CA LEU A 87 -10.62 18.26 -21.06
C LEU A 87 -10.11 19.56 -20.42
N GLU A 88 -9.90 20.59 -21.23
CA GLU A 88 -9.47 21.91 -20.76
C GLU A 88 -10.50 22.56 -19.84
N THR A 89 -11.78 22.45 -20.17
CA THR A 89 -12.89 22.96 -19.34
C THR A 89 -12.92 22.24 -17.99
N ARG A 90 -12.78 20.90 -17.98
CA ARG A 90 -12.69 20.11 -16.74
C ARG A 90 -11.47 20.49 -15.90
N ALA A 91 -10.31 20.73 -16.51
CA ALA A 91 -9.11 21.13 -15.78
C ALA A 91 -9.18 22.56 -15.21
N ALA A 92 -9.92 23.44 -15.89
CA ALA A 92 -10.15 24.82 -15.47
C ALA A 92 -11.21 24.96 -14.36
N ASP A 93 -12.07 23.95 -14.17
CA ASP A 93 -13.09 23.95 -13.12
C ASP A 93 -12.44 24.08 -11.72
N PRO A 94 -12.78 25.12 -10.94
CA PRO A 94 -12.25 25.30 -9.59
C PRO A 94 -12.48 24.10 -8.66
N GLU A 95 -13.58 23.38 -8.81
CA GLU A 95 -13.95 22.22 -7.99
C GLU A 95 -13.13 20.97 -8.33
N VAL A 96 -12.54 20.93 -9.53
CA VAL A 96 -11.67 19.83 -9.99
C VAL A 96 -10.21 20.15 -9.67
N LYS A 97 -9.68 19.53 -8.59
CA LYS A 97 -8.27 19.71 -8.19
C LYS A 97 -7.28 19.07 -9.17
N ASN A 98 -7.67 17.96 -9.78
CA ASN A 98 -6.90 17.24 -10.78
C ASN A 98 -7.88 16.59 -11.76
N TRP A 99 -7.80 16.97 -13.04
CA TRP A 99 -8.76 16.52 -14.05
C TRP A 99 -8.70 15.01 -14.33
N LEU A 100 -7.56 14.37 -14.06
CA LEU A 100 -7.30 12.97 -14.36
C LEU A 100 -7.54 12.03 -13.18
N ALA A 101 -7.39 12.50 -11.93
CA ALA A 101 -7.30 11.62 -10.77
C ALA A 101 -8.46 10.63 -10.62
N ASP A 102 -9.71 11.10 -10.72
CA ASP A 102 -10.88 10.21 -10.59
C ASP A 102 -10.98 9.20 -11.73
N TRP A 103 -10.70 9.64 -12.97
CA TRP A 103 -10.71 8.75 -14.13
C TRP A 103 -9.59 7.73 -14.09
N TRP A 104 -8.41 8.12 -13.64
CA TRP A 104 -7.28 7.20 -13.49
C TRP A 104 -7.56 6.16 -12.41
N ASN A 105 -8.04 6.58 -11.23
CA ASN A 105 -8.33 5.67 -10.15
C ASN A 105 -9.41 4.66 -10.53
N ASP A 106 -10.46 5.10 -11.23
CA ASP A 106 -11.52 4.20 -11.70
C ASP A 106 -11.03 3.30 -12.83
N ALA A 107 -10.53 3.86 -13.93
CA ALA A 107 -10.18 3.08 -15.12
C ALA A 107 -8.98 2.14 -14.91
N ALA A 108 -7.97 2.54 -14.14
CA ALA A 108 -6.76 1.75 -13.94
C ALA A 108 -6.88 0.76 -12.78
N TYR A 109 -7.73 1.03 -11.77
CA TYR A 109 -7.74 0.24 -10.53
C TYR A 109 -9.12 -0.18 -10.04
N MET A 110 -10.03 0.75 -9.74
CA MET A 110 -11.29 0.42 -9.06
C MET A 110 -12.28 -0.29 -9.99
N GLY A 111 -12.38 0.17 -11.23
CA GLY A 111 -13.15 -0.45 -12.31
C GLY A 111 -12.44 -1.61 -12.98
N TYR A 112 -11.15 -1.83 -12.69
CA TYR A 112 -10.41 -3.01 -13.15
C TYR A 112 -10.83 -4.24 -12.35
N ARG A 113 -11.38 -5.26 -13.04
CA ARG A 113 -12.08 -6.38 -12.40
C ARG A 113 -11.25 -7.65 -12.25
N ASP A 114 -10.07 -7.76 -12.87
CA ASP A 114 -9.21 -8.92 -12.63
C ASP A 114 -8.61 -8.89 -11.22
N SER A 115 -8.00 -10.01 -10.81
CA SER A 115 -7.31 -10.12 -9.53
C SER A 115 -6.32 -8.97 -9.31
N VAL A 116 -6.28 -8.44 -8.08
CA VAL A 116 -5.25 -7.48 -7.68
C VAL A 116 -3.87 -8.12 -7.56
N VAL A 117 -3.81 -9.45 -7.36
CA VAL A 117 -2.56 -10.20 -7.37
C VAL A 117 -2.00 -10.16 -8.78
N VAL A 118 -0.69 -9.94 -8.92
CA VAL A 118 0.03 -9.73 -10.19
C VAL A 118 -0.33 -8.42 -10.90
N ASN A 119 -1.62 -8.15 -11.12
CA ASN A 119 -2.05 -7.10 -12.04
C ASN A 119 -2.05 -5.69 -11.42
N VAL A 120 -2.14 -5.58 -10.09
CA VAL A 120 -2.26 -4.29 -9.39
C VAL A 120 -1.20 -4.15 -8.29
N SER A 121 -1.09 -5.14 -7.42
CA SER A 121 -0.22 -5.07 -6.24
C SER A 121 1.26 -5.19 -6.60
N TYR A 122 2.09 -4.36 -5.96
CA TYR A 122 3.55 -4.35 -6.10
C TYR A 122 4.22 -4.72 -4.77
N TYR A 123 5.51 -5.08 -4.81
CA TYR A 123 6.23 -5.49 -3.61
C TYR A 123 7.62 -4.86 -3.48
N TYR A 124 8.11 -4.87 -2.24
CA TYR A 124 9.50 -4.59 -1.88
C TYR A 124 10.09 -5.80 -1.17
N VAL A 125 11.36 -6.08 -1.45
CA VAL A 125 12.20 -6.95 -0.61
C VAL A 125 13.06 -6.05 0.26
N HIS A 126 13.01 -6.26 1.57
CA HIS A 126 13.85 -5.51 2.49
C HIS A 126 15.26 -6.07 2.52
N VAL A 127 16.23 -5.21 2.80
CA VAL A 127 17.59 -5.63 3.13
C VAL A 127 17.58 -6.44 4.43
N ASP A 128 18.41 -7.48 4.48
CA ASP A 128 18.55 -8.34 5.65
C ASP A 128 19.07 -7.54 6.86
N ASP A 129 18.64 -7.92 8.06
CA ASP A 129 19.09 -7.33 9.33
C ASP A 129 19.83 -8.36 10.17
N THR A 130 21.14 -8.19 10.26
CA THR A 130 22.02 -9.11 10.97
C THR A 130 21.85 -9.06 12.50
N ALA A 131 21.23 -8.02 13.05
CA ALA A 131 21.00 -7.86 14.49
C ALA A 131 19.65 -8.45 14.94
N ARG A 132 18.68 -8.61 14.03
CA ARG A 132 17.30 -9.03 14.32
C ARG A 132 16.90 -10.19 13.41
N ARG A 133 17.53 -11.35 13.66
CA ARG A 133 17.48 -12.52 12.77
C ARG A 133 16.26 -13.43 12.96
N THR A 134 15.49 -13.27 14.04
CA THR A 134 14.27 -14.05 14.26
C THR A 134 13.05 -13.30 13.72
N ALA A 135 12.07 -14.03 13.20
CA ALA A 135 10.82 -13.45 12.71
C ALA A 135 10.14 -12.52 13.74
N PRO A 136 9.93 -12.92 15.03
CA PRO A 136 9.31 -12.04 16.01
C PRO A 136 10.05 -10.72 16.21
N LYS A 137 11.36 -10.79 16.43
CA LYS A 137 12.19 -9.61 16.67
C LYS A 137 12.25 -8.67 15.47
N ARG A 138 12.33 -9.23 14.26
CA ARG A 138 12.32 -8.48 13.01
C ARG A 138 10.98 -7.77 12.82
N ALA A 139 9.88 -8.52 12.91
CA ALA A 139 8.53 -8.01 12.76
C ALA A 139 8.22 -6.92 13.79
N ALA A 140 8.54 -7.14 15.07
CA ALA A 140 8.33 -6.17 16.14
C ALA A 140 9.08 -4.85 15.90
N SER A 141 10.35 -4.92 15.48
CA SER A 141 11.16 -3.73 15.22
C SER A 141 10.68 -2.94 13.99
N LEU A 142 10.33 -3.65 12.92
CA LEU A 142 9.76 -3.03 11.72
C LEU A 142 8.41 -2.36 12.04
N LEU A 143 7.54 -3.07 12.76
CA LEU A 143 6.23 -2.56 13.17
C LEU A 143 6.37 -1.34 14.08
N LYS A 144 7.32 -1.32 15.02
CA LYS A 144 7.61 -0.14 15.84
C LYS A 144 8.08 1.05 15.01
N GLY A 145 8.89 0.81 13.98
CA GLY A 145 9.22 1.83 12.97
C GLY A 145 7.99 2.33 12.21
N MET A 146 7.08 1.43 11.80
CA MET A 146 5.82 1.78 11.16
C MET A 146 4.94 2.64 12.06
N LEU A 147 4.84 2.33 13.37
CA LEU A 147 4.06 3.13 14.33
C LEU A 147 4.55 4.58 14.39
N ARG A 148 5.88 4.77 14.38
CA ARG A 148 6.46 6.12 14.32
C ARG A 148 6.11 6.84 13.02
N PHE A 149 6.17 6.17 11.88
CA PHE A 149 5.81 6.77 10.60
C PHE A 149 4.31 7.08 10.52
N ARG A 150 3.45 6.17 11.00
CA ARG A 150 2.01 6.37 11.17
C ARG A 150 1.73 7.61 12.00
N ASP A 151 2.35 7.75 13.16
CA ASP A 151 2.19 8.93 14.01
C ASP A 151 2.48 10.23 13.22
N LEU A 152 3.57 10.27 12.45
CA LEU A 152 3.90 11.43 11.61
C LEU A 152 2.85 11.69 10.52
N VAL A 153 2.32 10.65 9.88
CA VAL A 153 1.30 10.76 8.82
C VAL A 153 -0.06 11.18 9.39
N GLU A 154 -0.58 10.46 10.38
CA GLU A 154 -1.92 10.68 10.94
C GLU A 154 -2.01 11.99 11.73
N SER A 155 -0.92 12.43 12.37
CA SER A 155 -0.83 13.76 12.98
C SER A 155 -0.42 14.86 11.98
N GLN A 156 -0.23 14.54 10.70
CA GLN A 156 0.16 15.46 9.63
C GLN A 156 1.44 16.26 9.92
N ARG A 157 2.38 15.66 10.67
CA ARG A 157 3.69 16.21 11.01
C ARG A 157 4.82 15.69 10.11
N LEU A 158 4.55 14.71 9.24
CA LEU A 158 5.52 14.22 8.28
C LEU A 158 5.99 15.36 7.37
N GLU A 159 7.30 15.50 7.17
CA GLU A 159 7.82 16.55 6.28
C GLU A 159 7.37 16.33 4.81
N PRO A 160 6.97 17.37 4.05
CA PRO A 160 6.55 17.23 2.65
C PRO A 160 7.65 16.65 1.76
N ASP A 161 7.24 15.76 0.85
CA ASP A 161 8.12 15.24 -0.19
C ASP A 161 8.51 16.32 -1.18
N LYS A 162 9.75 16.22 -1.70
CA LYS A 162 10.29 17.16 -2.68
C LYS A 162 11.12 16.46 -3.74
N ILE A 163 11.01 16.89 -4.99
CA ILE A 163 11.95 16.57 -6.07
C ILE A 163 12.67 17.85 -6.46
N ARG A 164 14.01 17.88 -6.35
CA ARG A 164 14.82 19.08 -6.64
C ARG A 164 14.25 20.34 -5.94
N ASN A 165 13.91 20.21 -4.66
CA ASN A 165 13.26 21.23 -3.82
C ASN A 165 11.82 21.61 -4.16
N ALA A 166 11.23 21.11 -5.25
CA ALA A 166 9.82 21.32 -5.58
C ALA A 166 8.94 20.39 -4.72
N PRO A 167 8.04 20.93 -3.88
CA PRO A 167 7.07 20.13 -3.12
C PRO A 167 6.20 19.23 -4.01
N LEU A 168 5.95 18.02 -3.53
CA LEU A 168 5.04 17.05 -4.12
C LEU A 168 3.71 17.02 -3.38
N CYS A 169 2.69 16.46 -4.03
CA CYS A 169 1.39 16.22 -3.42
C CYS A 169 1.49 15.16 -2.32
N MET A 170 0.98 15.49 -1.14
CA MET A 170 0.95 14.59 0.02
C MET A 170 -0.44 13.97 0.26
N ALA A 171 -1.41 14.19 -0.64
CA ALA A 171 -2.81 13.83 -0.40
C ALA A 171 -3.06 12.31 -0.31
N SER A 172 -2.28 11.49 -1.02
CA SER A 172 -2.48 10.04 -1.09
C SER A 172 -2.03 9.31 0.19
N TYR A 173 -1.16 9.92 1.00
CA TYR A 173 -0.70 9.36 2.29
C TYR A 173 -1.84 9.03 3.26
N LYS A 174 -3.01 9.65 3.10
CA LYS A 174 -4.19 9.29 3.90
C LYS A 174 -4.57 7.81 3.76
N TRP A 175 -4.21 7.15 2.67
CA TRP A 175 -4.51 5.74 2.42
C TRP A 175 -3.43 4.78 2.93
N LEU A 176 -2.31 5.28 3.46
CA LEU A 176 -1.18 4.43 3.85
C LEU A 176 -1.47 3.53 5.06
N PHE A 177 -2.27 4.02 6.00
CA PHE A 177 -2.65 3.29 7.21
C PHE A 177 -4.15 3.34 7.43
N HIS A 178 -4.67 2.31 8.11
CA HIS A 178 -6.08 2.21 8.46
C HIS A 178 -7.00 2.33 7.24
N ALA A 179 -6.57 1.83 6.08
CA ALA A 179 -7.32 1.86 4.85
C ALA A 179 -7.44 0.46 4.24
N ASN A 180 -8.55 0.21 3.55
CA ASN A 180 -8.84 -1.07 2.91
C ASN A 180 -9.60 -0.84 1.60
N ARG A 181 -9.29 -1.63 0.58
CA ARG A 181 -10.04 -1.72 -0.68
C ARG A 181 -11.24 -2.66 -0.51
N TYR A 182 -12.39 -2.28 -1.02
CA TYR A 182 -13.62 -3.05 -0.93
C TYR A 182 -14.04 -3.56 -2.30
N PRO A 183 -14.30 -4.88 -2.44
CA PRO A 183 -14.87 -5.42 -3.66
C PRO A 183 -16.32 -4.95 -3.79
N VAL A 184 -16.61 -4.18 -4.84
CA VAL A 184 -17.97 -3.67 -5.13
C VAL A 184 -18.22 -3.73 -6.63
N ILE A 185 -19.45 -4.05 -7.04
CA ILE A 185 -19.86 -4.10 -8.44
C ILE A 185 -20.57 -2.78 -8.81
N PRO A 186 -20.24 -2.12 -9.94
CA PRO A 186 -19.28 -2.52 -10.96
C PRO A 186 -17.84 -2.04 -10.74
N SER A 187 -17.60 -1.21 -9.71
CA SER A 187 -16.29 -0.62 -9.41
C SER A 187 -16.06 -0.67 -7.91
N ASP A 188 -14.85 -1.06 -7.52
CA ASP A 188 -14.43 -1.16 -6.13
C ASP A 188 -14.41 0.22 -5.45
N THR A 189 -14.35 0.20 -4.12
CA THR A 189 -14.19 1.44 -3.34
C THR A 189 -13.06 1.30 -2.33
N ALA A 190 -12.70 2.38 -1.65
CA ALA A 190 -11.73 2.34 -0.56
C ALA A 190 -12.26 3.13 0.63
N SER A 191 -12.05 2.59 1.84
CA SER A 191 -12.44 3.24 3.09
C SER A 191 -11.24 3.44 3.98
N LYS A 192 -11.21 4.59 4.67
CA LYS A 192 -10.26 4.89 5.76
C LYS A 192 -11.00 4.86 7.08
N PHE A 193 -10.39 4.23 8.07
CA PHE A 193 -10.85 4.12 9.44
C PHE A 193 -10.15 5.14 10.33
N ASP A 194 -10.84 5.61 11.37
CA ASP A 194 -10.26 6.54 12.34
C ASP A 194 -9.21 5.82 13.20
N PRO A 195 -7.91 6.22 13.15
CA PRO A 195 -6.85 5.59 13.93
C PRO A 195 -7.07 5.72 15.45
N LYS A 196 -7.88 6.68 15.92
CA LYS A 196 -8.17 6.85 17.36
C LYS A 196 -9.07 5.75 17.91
N THR A 197 -10.01 5.27 17.10
CA THR A 197 -10.94 4.19 17.48
C THR A 197 -10.45 2.82 17.00
N HIS A 198 -9.50 2.78 16.06
CA HIS A 198 -8.96 1.55 15.46
C HIS A 198 -7.44 1.44 15.65
N ASN A 199 -6.97 1.49 16.90
CA ASN A 199 -5.55 1.42 17.23
C ASN A 199 -5.06 -0.03 17.43
N HIS A 200 -5.09 -0.82 16.36
CA HIS A 200 -4.69 -2.23 16.36
C HIS A 200 -4.00 -2.62 15.05
N VAL A 201 -3.30 -3.75 15.10
CA VAL A 201 -2.71 -4.43 13.94
C VAL A 201 -3.30 -5.85 13.88
N VAL A 202 -3.40 -6.39 12.67
CA VAL A 202 -3.78 -7.79 12.48
C VAL A 202 -2.62 -8.58 11.92
N PHE A 203 -2.30 -9.70 12.54
CA PHE A 203 -1.33 -10.66 12.07
C PHE A 203 -2.04 -11.81 11.35
N ILE A 204 -1.39 -12.39 10.35
CA ILE A 204 -1.83 -13.63 9.73
C ILE A 204 -0.70 -14.66 9.74
N ARG A 205 -0.99 -15.85 10.27
CA ARG A 205 -0.09 -17.01 10.25
C ARG A 205 -0.91 -18.28 10.13
N LYS A 206 -0.49 -19.21 9.26
CA LYS A 206 -1.21 -20.48 9.03
C LYS A 206 -2.70 -20.23 8.72
N ASN A 207 -2.95 -19.16 7.97
CA ASN A 207 -4.27 -18.70 7.55
C ASN A 207 -5.20 -18.26 8.71
N LYS A 208 -4.67 -18.15 9.93
CA LYS A 208 -5.38 -17.65 11.11
C LYS A 208 -5.02 -16.18 11.33
N PHE A 209 -6.04 -15.39 11.66
CA PHE A 209 -5.90 -13.96 11.89
C PHE A 209 -5.88 -13.66 13.38
N TYR A 210 -4.99 -12.77 13.82
CA TYR A 210 -4.86 -12.38 15.22
C TYR A 210 -4.80 -10.86 15.35
N GLU A 211 -5.71 -10.31 16.13
CA GLU A 211 -5.73 -8.90 16.50
C GLU A 211 -4.84 -8.64 17.71
N VAL A 212 -4.01 -7.60 17.61
CA VAL A 212 -3.19 -7.09 18.71
C VAL A 212 -3.40 -5.57 18.84
N PRO A 213 -3.78 -5.06 20.02
CA PRO A 213 -3.83 -3.62 20.26
C PRO A 213 -2.41 -3.03 20.21
N LEU A 214 -2.28 -1.80 19.72
CA LEU A 214 -0.97 -1.13 19.57
C LEU A 214 -0.60 -0.26 20.78
N ALA A 215 -1.45 -0.23 21.81
CA ALA A 215 -1.22 0.46 23.06
C ALA A 215 -1.73 -0.38 24.24
N HIS A 216 -1.15 -0.16 25.41
CA HIS A 216 -1.65 -0.65 26.69
C HIS A 216 -2.99 0.02 27.04
N ALA A 217 -3.68 -0.51 28.07
CA ALA A 217 -4.97 0.01 28.52
C ALA A 217 -4.91 1.47 29.02
N ASP A 218 -3.74 1.93 29.48
CA ASP A 218 -3.49 3.32 29.89
C ASP A 218 -3.20 4.27 28.71
N GLY A 219 -3.17 3.74 27.48
CA GLY A 219 -2.89 4.48 26.25
C GLY A 219 -1.42 4.58 25.88
N THR A 220 -0.49 4.02 26.66
CA THR A 220 0.93 3.99 26.30
C THR A 220 1.17 3.04 25.12
N GLU A 221 1.95 3.48 24.13
CA GLU A 221 2.23 2.68 22.93
C GLU A 221 3.11 1.47 23.27
N LEU A 222 2.79 0.28 22.72
CA LEU A 222 3.58 -0.94 22.96
C LEU A 222 5.04 -0.76 22.52
N SER A 223 5.97 -1.30 23.31
CA SER A 223 7.39 -1.36 22.94
C SER A 223 7.67 -2.44 21.90
N ALA A 224 8.86 -2.43 21.31
CA ALA A 224 9.29 -3.53 20.44
C ALA A 224 9.38 -4.86 21.21
N ALA A 225 9.76 -4.84 22.50
CA ALA A 225 9.80 -6.04 23.33
C ALA A 225 8.39 -6.60 23.62
N ASP A 226 7.39 -5.72 23.79
CA ASP A 226 5.99 -6.12 23.94
C ASP A 226 5.45 -6.74 22.65
N LEU A 227 5.69 -6.08 21.51
CA LEU A 227 5.30 -6.58 20.19
C LEU A 227 5.97 -7.92 19.88
N GLU A 228 7.25 -8.08 20.21
CA GLU A 228 7.99 -9.35 20.04
C GLU A 228 7.30 -10.48 20.83
N ALA A 229 6.94 -10.24 22.10
CA ALA A 229 6.23 -11.21 22.92
C ALA A 229 4.83 -11.55 22.39
N GLN A 230 4.07 -10.56 21.90
CA GLN A 230 2.77 -10.81 21.26
C GLN A 230 2.91 -11.67 20.00
N ILE A 231 3.96 -11.44 19.20
CA ILE A 231 4.21 -12.18 17.96
C ILE A 231 4.67 -13.62 18.26
N GLU A 232 5.53 -13.82 19.26
CA GLU A 232 5.89 -15.16 19.75
C GLU A 232 4.66 -15.94 20.19
N GLU A 233 3.76 -15.28 20.93
CA GLU A 233 2.50 -15.88 21.37
C GLU A 233 1.57 -16.20 20.18
N ILE A 234 1.50 -15.35 19.16
CA ILE A 234 0.77 -15.65 17.92
C ILE A 234 1.33 -16.89 17.23
N ILE A 235 2.65 -16.99 17.06
CA ILE A 235 3.28 -18.17 16.44
C ILE A 235 2.96 -19.43 17.25
N ARG A 236 2.99 -19.34 18.59
CA ARG A 236 2.63 -20.45 19.48
C ARG A 236 1.15 -20.85 19.35
N LEU A 237 0.24 -19.88 19.31
CA LEU A 237 -1.20 -20.10 19.19
C LEU A 237 -1.61 -20.63 17.79
N ALA A 238 -0.91 -20.20 16.73
CA ALA A 238 -1.16 -20.66 15.38
C ALA A 238 -0.90 -22.17 15.24
N GLY A 239 0.11 -22.70 15.95
CA GLY A 239 0.44 -24.12 15.96
C GLY A 239 0.85 -24.66 14.59
N SER A 240 0.65 -25.96 14.37
CA SER A 240 0.97 -26.65 13.11
C SER A 240 -0.17 -26.65 12.09
N GLU A 241 -1.42 -26.57 12.56
CA GLU A 241 -2.62 -26.72 11.73
C GLU A 241 -3.00 -25.43 11.02
N GLU A 242 -3.26 -25.53 9.72
CA GLU A 242 -3.75 -24.44 8.89
C GLU A 242 -5.28 -24.31 9.01
N ALA A 243 -5.77 -23.07 9.12
CA ALA A 243 -7.19 -22.79 8.99
C ALA A 243 -7.62 -22.75 7.51
N ILE A 244 -8.93 -22.80 7.26
CA ILE A 244 -9.50 -22.53 5.93
C ILE A 244 -9.00 -21.14 5.48
N PRO A 245 -8.37 -21.02 4.30
CA PRO A 245 -7.66 -19.82 3.90
C PRO A 245 -8.59 -18.74 3.34
N VAL A 246 -9.38 -18.14 4.23
CA VAL A 246 -10.31 -17.03 3.90
C VAL A 246 -9.59 -15.85 3.23
N GLY A 247 -8.31 -15.63 3.56
CA GLY A 247 -7.48 -14.61 2.91
C GLY A 247 -7.39 -14.76 1.38
N THR A 248 -7.46 -15.99 0.87
CA THR A 248 -7.43 -16.30 -0.58
C THR A 248 -8.57 -15.65 -1.33
N LEU A 249 -9.73 -15.41 -0.70
CA LEU A 249 -10.84 -14.76 -1.38
C LEU A 249 -10.45 -13.36 -1.92
N THR A 250 -9.48 -12.70 -1.28
CA THR A 250 -8.99 -11.39 -1.72
C THR A 250 -8.09 -11.45 -2.96
N SER A 251 -7.65 -12.64 -3.40
CA SER A 251 -6.91 -12.83 -4.64
C SER A 251 -7.79 -13.09 -5.86
N GLU A 252 -9.10 -13.15 -5.67
CA GLU A 252 -10.02 -13.47 -6.74
C GLU A 252 -10.28 -12.26 -7.67
N ASN A 253 -10.82 -12.52 -8.87
CA ASN A 253 -11.53 -11.52 -9.67
C ASN A 253 -12.48 -10.71 -8.79
N ARG A 254 -12.55 -9.39 -9.01
CA ARG A 254 -13.21 -8.45 -8.10
C ARG A 254 -14.72 -8.66 -7.99
N ASP A 255 -15.37 -9.12 -9.06
CA ASP A 255 -16.82 -9.42 -9.05
C ASP A 255 -17.12 -10.74 -8.34
N LEU A 256 -16.25 -11.73 -8.49
CA LEU A 256 -16.34 -12.99 -7.77
C LEU A 256 -16.04 -12.79 -6.28
N TRP A 257 -15.01 -11.99 -5.95
CA TRP A 257 -14.73 -11.60 -4.56
C TRP A 257 -15.90 -10.82 -3.95
N ALA A 258 -16.52 -9.88 -4.67
CA ALA A 258 -17.68 -9.15 -4.15
C ALA A 258 -18.80 -10.10 -3.69
N LYS A 259 -19.12 -11.11 -4.50
CA LYS A 259 -20.13 -12.14 -4.18
C LYS A 259 -19.68 -13.06 -3.06
N ALA A 260 -18.44 -13.54 -3.07
CA ALA A 260 -17.90 -14.40 -2.03
C ALA A 260 -17.82 -13.68 -0.67
N ARG A 261 -17.56 -12.36 -0.67
CA ARG A 261 -17.62 -11.54 0.54
C ARG A 261 -19.03 -11.48 1.11
N GLU A 262 -20.06 -11.33 0.27
CA GLU A 262 -21.46 -11.39 0.71
C GLU A 262 -21.80 -12.75 1.32
N ASN A 263 -21.38 -13.85 0.67
CA ASN A 263 -21.56 -15.21 1.22
C ASN A 263 -20.87 -15.37 2.58
N LEU A 264 -19.65 -14.85 2.72
CA LEU A 264 -18.89 -14.89 3.96
C LEU A 264 -19.59 -14.10 5.07
N VAL A 265 -20.09 -12.88 4.79
CA VAL A 265 -20.83 -12.06 5.77
C VAL A 265 -22.16 -12.74 6.14
N ASN A 266 -22.87 -13.31 5.18
CA ASN A 266 -24.16 -13.98 5.41
C ASN A 266 -24.01 -15.30 6.18
N ALA A 267 -22.84 -15.93 6.16
CA ALA A 267 -22.58 -17.17 6.90
C ALA A 267 -22.60 -16.96 8.42
N SER A 268 -22.18 -15.79 8.92
CA SER A 268 -22.21 -15.50 10.36
C SER A 268 -21.98 -14.01 10.66
N PRO A 269 -22.69 -13.41 11.65
CA PRO A 269 -22.35 -12.08 12.16
C PRO A 269 -20.94 -12.00 12.75
N LEU A 270 -20.36 -13.13 13.19
CA LEU A 270 -18.96 -13.19 13.63
C LEU A 270 -18.00 -12.83 12.48
N ASN A 271 -18.31 -13.27 11.26
CA ASN A 271 -17.47 -13.00 10.09
C ASN A 271 -17.44 -11.52 9.75
N ALA A 272 -18.60 -10.85 9.83
CA ALA A 272 -18.68 -9.40 9.64
C ALA A 272 -17.80 -8.66 10.67
N ALA A 273 -17.84 -9.07 11.95
CA ALA A 273 -17.01 -8.49 12.99
C ALA A 273 -15.51 -8.77 12.75
N SER A 274 -15.13 -10.00 12.37
CA SER A 274 -13.74 -10.35 12.04
C SER A 274 -13.22 -9.58 10.83
N LEU A 275 -14.03 -9.43 9.77
CA LEU A 275 -13.71 -8.61 8.60
C LEU A 275 -13.46 -7.17 8.99
N GLU A 276 -14.36 -6.55 9.77
CA GLU A 276 -14.18 -5.17 10.21
C GLU A 276 -12.86 -4.97 10.96
N ARG A 277 -12.45 -5.92 11.81
CA ARG A 277 -11.15 -5.85 12.50
C ARG A 277 -9.96 -5.96 11.54
N ILE A 278 -10.02 -6.82 10.52
CA ILE A 278 -9.00 -6.89 9.46
C ILE A 278 -8.96 -5.57 8.69
N GLU A 279 -10.11 -5.13 8.17
CA GLU A 279 -10.26 -3.96 7.29
C GLU A 279 -9.83 -2.65 8.00
N SER A 280 -10.10 -2.53 9.29
CA SER A 280 -9.75 -1.35 10.09
C SER A 280 -8.33 -1.33 10.67
N ALA A 281 -7.62 -2.46 10.61
CA ALA A 281 -6.26 -2.57 11.12
C ALA A 281 -5.32 -1.54 10.45
N MET A 282 -4.32 -1.09 11.21
CA MET A 282 -3.27 -0.19 10.72
C MET A 282 -2.68 -0.71 9.40
N VAL A 283 -2.25 -1.97 9.43
CA VAL A 283 -1.81 -2.81 8.30
C VAL A 283 -2.06 -4.28 8.69
N VAL A 284 -1.88 -5.21 7.74
CA VAL A 284 -1.75 -6.63 8.06
C VAL A 284 -0.27 -7.02 8.12
N VAL A 285 0.10 -7.91 9.05
CA VAL A 285 1.45 -8.48 9.15
C VAL A 285 1.37 -9.97 8.86
N ALA A 286 1.90 -10.40 7.70
CA ALA A 286 2.01 -11.81 7.35
C ALA A 286 3.27 -12.42 7.96
N LEU A 287 3.09 -13.38 8.85
CA LEU A 287 4.16 -14.15 9.49
C LEU A 287 4.29 -15.49 8.79
N ASP A 288 5.04 -15.51 7.70
CA ASP A 288 5.23 -16.70 6.88
C ASP A 288 6.21 -17.67 7.54
N ASP A 289 5.86 -18.95 7.52
CA ASP A 289 6.67 -20.05 8.06
C ASP A 289 7.69 -20.62 7.06
N THR A 290 7.87 -19.93 5.93
CA THR A 290 8.88 -20.24 4.92
C THR A 290 10.20 -19.54 5.24
N THR A 291 11.28 -19.98 4.59
CA THR A 291 12.63 -19.45 4.82
C THR A 291 13.35 -19.14 3.49
N PRO A 292 12.83 -18.22 2.66
CA PRO A 292 13.39 -17.95 1.34
C PRO A 292 14.85 -17.47 1.44
N ILE A 293 15.72 -17.96 0.56
CA ILE A 293 17.17 -17.69 0.54
C ILE A 293 17.54 -16.86 -0.69
N THR A 294 17.06 -17.24 -1.87
CA THR A 294 17.43 -16.54 -3.11
C THR A 294 16.67 -15.24 -3.27
N ARG A 295 17.12 -14.38 -4.21
CA ARG A 295 16.39 -13.16 -4.59
C ARG A 295 15.06 -13.46 -5.26
N GLU A 296 15.00 -14.56 -6.01
CA GLU A 296 13.81 -15.01 -6.70
C GLU A 296 12.77 -15.56 -5.73
N GLU A 297 13.19 -16.46 -4.83
CA GLU A 297 12.30 -17.04 -3.80
C GLU A 297 11.64 -15.96 -2.95
N ILE A 298 12.42 -15.00 -2.44
CA ILE A 298 11.84 -13.92 -1.63
C ILE A 298 11.02 -12.94 -2.48
N GLY A 299 11.36 -12.75 -3.75
CA GLY A 299 10.61 -11.90 -4.65
C GLY A 299 9.20 -12.42 -4.87
N TRP A 300 9.08 -13.69 -5.24
CA TRP A 300 7.80 -14.39 -5.37
C TRP A 300 7.02 -14.42 -4.05
N ALA A 301 7.70 -14.73 -2.95
CA ALA A 301 7.05 -14.79 -1.64
C ALA A 301 6.51 -13.42 -1.18
N CYS A 302 7.20 -12.32 -1.47
CA CYS A 302 6.72 -10.97 -1.17
C CYS A 302 5.64 -10.48 -2.14
N TRP A 303 5.70 -10.87 -3.42
CA TRP A 303 4.75 -10.42 -4.43
C TRP A 303 3.40 -11.10 -4.33
N VAL A 304 3.39 -12.44 -4.36
CA VAL A 304 2.16 -13.23 -4.43
C VAL A 304 2.06 -14.23 -3.28
N GLY A 305 3.16 -14.64 -2.66
CA GLY A 305 3.11 -15.67 -1.61
C GLY A 305 2.47 -16.97 -2.10
N ASN A 306 1.67 -17.60 -1.25
CA ASN A 306 0.94 -18.83 -1.58
C ASN A 306 -0.57 -18.62 -1.79
N GLY A 307 -1.03 -17.37 -1.96
CA GLY A 307 -2.46 -17.06 -2.06
C GLY A 307 -3.20 -17.04 -0.72
N ARG A 308 -2.77 -17.86 0.25
CA ARG A 308 -3.51 -18.18 1.48
C ARG A 308 -3.21 -17.27 2.66
N ASN A 309 -1.93 -17.04 2.95
CA ASN A 309 -1.49 -16.31 4.14
C ASN A 309 -1.38 -14.79 3.88
N ARG A 310 -2.40 -14.21 3.23
CA ARG A 310 -2.42 -12.80 2.78
C ARG A 310 -3.80 -12.15 2.93
N TRP A 311 -3.83 -10.83 2.86
CA TRP A 311 -5.03 -10.02 2.67
C TRP A 311 -4.77 -8.91 1.63
N TYR A 312 -4.99 -9.22 0.35
CA TYR A 312 -4.51 -8.39 -0.77
C TYR A 312 -5.19 -7.03 -0.90
N ASP A 313 -6.34 -6.84 -0.26
CA ASP A 313 -7.07 -5.57 -0.23
C ASP A 313 -6.46 -4.52 0.72
N LYS A 314 -5.33 -4.84 1.36
CA LYS A 314 -4.62 -3.97 2.31
C LYS A 314 -3.10 -4.07 2.12
N HIS A 315 -2.41 -3.02 2.54
CA HIS A 315 -0.95 -3.04 2.71
C HIS A 315 -0.50 -4.09 3.73
N GLN A 316 0.57 -4.83 3.40
CA GLN A 316 1.06 -5.91 4.24
C GLN A 316 2.56 -5.82 4.49
N LEU A 317 2.95 -5.91 5.75
CA LEU A 317 4.33 -6.25 6.11
C LEU A 317 4.47 -7.77 6.10
N ILE A 318 5.48 -8.30 5.42
CA ILE A 318 5.71 -9.75 5.32
C ILE A 318 7.02 -10.07 6.02
N VAL A 319 7.01 -11.03 6.94
CA VAL A 319 8.19 -11.50 7.67
C VAL A 319 8.23 -13.02 7.66
N PHE A 320 9.38 -13.56 7.24
CA PHE A 320 9.65 -14.99 7.11
C PHE A 320 10.34 -15.54 8.36
N ASP A 321 10.23 -16.85 8.63
CA ASP A 321 10.80 -17.49 9.84
C ASP A 321 12.32 -17.31 9.98
N ASN A 322 13.03 -17.09 8.87
CA ASN A 322 14.48 -16.78 8.87
C ASN A 322 14.80 -15.29 9.12
N GLY A 323 13.80 -14.48 9.49
CA GLY A 323 13.94 -13.05 9.78
C GLY A 323 14.09 -12.15 8.55
N ARG A 324 14.00 -12.69 7.34
CA ARG A 324 13.90 -11.88 6.13
C ARG A 324 12.52 -11.24 6.05
N SER A 325 12.40 -10.14 5.33
CA SER A 325 11.13 -9.43 5.23
C SER A 325 10.96 -8.70 3.91
N GLY A 326 9.72 -8.29 3.66
CA GLY A 326 9.35 -7.41 2.57
C GLY A 326 8.03 -6.73 2.86
N PHE A 327 7.48 -6.10 1.84
CA PHE A 327 6.22 -5.36 1.95
C PHE A 327 5.44 -5.52 0.66
N LEU A 328 4.13 -5.71 0.78
CA LEU A 328 3.19 -5.79 -0.34
C LEU A 328 2.27 -4.58 -0.31
N GLY A 329 2.30 -3.79 -1.39
CA GLY A 329 1.52 -2.57 -1.54
C GLY A 329 0.26 -2.79 -2.37
N GLU A 330 -0.91 -2.53 -1.78
CA GLU A 330 -2.14 -2.31 -2.53
C GLU A 330 -2.05 -0.95 -3.26
N HIS A 331 -2.26 -0.92 -4.57
CA HIS A 331 -1.92 0.26 -5.41
C HIS A 331 -3.13 1.19 -5.64
N SER A 332 -4.36 0.71 -5.49
CA SER A 332 -5.54 1.35 -6.10
C SER A 332 -5.82 2.79 -5.68
N SER A 333 -5.48 3.17 -4.44
CA SER A 333 -5.80 4.47 -3.87
C SER A 333 -4.59 5.39 -3.71
N MET A 334 -3.39 4.88 -4.00
CA MET A 334 -2.13 5.55 -3.69
C MET A 334 -0.99 5.03 -4.57
N ASP A 335 -0.19 5.95 -5.11
CA ASP A 335 1.02 5.62 -5.86
C ASP A 335 2.09 4.93 -4.98
N GLY A 336 3.14 4.37 -5.58
CA GLY A 336 4.22 3.68 -4.85
C GLY A 336 5.07 4.57 -3.93
N THR A 337 5.08 5.90 -4.14
CA THR A 337 5.99 6.82 -3.43
C THR A 337 5.83 6.81 -1.90
N PRO A 338 4.61 6.88 -1.32
CA PRO A 338 4.43 6.87 0.13
C PRO A 338 4.89 5.56 0.80
N THR A 339 4.63 4.41 0.17
CA THR A 339 5.08 3.10 0.72
C THR A 339 6.59 2.95 0.59
N LEU A 340 7.21 3.43 -0.49
CA LEU A 340 8.66 3.48 -0.62
C LEU A 340 9.28 4.32 0.50
N ARG A 341 8.78 5.54 0.69
CA ARG A 341 9.27 6.45 1.73
C ARG A 341 9.13 5.86 3.13
N MET A 342 7.99 5.23 3.42
CA MET A 342 7.77 4.56 4.70
C MET A 342 8.81 3.45 4.92
N ASN A 343 8.99 2.55 3.95
CA ASN A 343 9.93 1.44 4.08
C ASN A 343 11.38 1.93 4.21
N GLU A 344 11.78 2.95 3.45
CA GLU A 344 13.10 3.59 3.62
C GLU A 344 13.27 4.22 5.00
N PHE A 345 12.28 4.96 5.49
CA PHE A 345 12.29 5.57 6.82
C PHE A 345 12.50 4.53 7.92
N ILE A 346 11.77 3.41 7.84
CA ILE A 346 11.83 2.32 8.82
C ILE A 346 13.19 1.64 8.77
N LEU A 347 13.61 1.17 7.59
CA LEU A 347 14.84 0.40 7.44
C LEU A 347 16.07 1.25 7.79
N ALA A 348 16.17 2.46 7.26
CA ALA A 348 17.29 3.35 7.55
C ALA A 348 17.27 3.82 9.01
N GLY A 349 16.08 4.08 9.57
CA GLY A 349 15.92 4.48 10.96
C GLY A 349 16.36 3.39 11.94
N ILE A 350 15.96 2.14 11.68
CA ILE A 350 16.35 0.98 12.49
C ILE A 350 17.87 0.74 12.39
N LEU A 351 18.43 0.76 11.18
CA LEU A 351 19.86 0.58 10.97
C LEU A 351 20.70 1.65 11.67
N ALA A 352 20.21 2.90 11.66
CA ALA A 352 20.87 4.03 12.30
C ALA A 352 20.54 4.20 13.79
N ASN A 353 19.78 3.27 14.40
CA ASN A 353 19.29 3.36 15.78
C ASN A 353 18.55 4.69 16.09
N LYS A 354 17.79 5.20 15.12
CA LYS A 354 16.98 6.44 15.23
C LYS A 354 15.51 6.16 15.55
N ILE A 355 15.07 4.91 15.43
CA ILE A 355 13.72 4.49 15.84
C ILE A 355 13.79 4.15 17.33
N ASP A 356 12.96 4.82 18.13
CA ASP A 356 12.77 4.47 19.52
C ASP A 356 11.99 3.15 19.62
N LEU A 357 12.67 2.12 20.11
CA LEU A 357 12.10 0.79 20.29
C LEU A 357 11.37 0.63 21.63
N GLY A 358 11.37 1.67 22.48
CA GLY A 358 10.85 1.60 23.84
C GLY A 358 11.75 0.77 24.77
N PRO A 359 11.25 0.41 25.97
CA PRO A 359 11.96 -0.46 26.90
C PRO A 359 12.37 -1.80 26.26
N ALA A 360 13.56 -2.28 26.63
CA ALA A 360 14.08 -3.57 26.15
C ALA A 360 13.43 -4.79 26.82
N THR A 361 12.70 -4.57 27.91
CA THR A 361 11.97 -5.61 28.66
C THR A 361 10.49 -5.50 28.36
N ARG A 362 9.86 -6.62 28.02
CA ARG A 362 8.41 -6.69 27.85
C ARG A 362 7.68 -6.43 29.18
N SER A 363 6.46 -5.95 29.04
CA SER A 363 5.47 -5.81 30.11
C SER A 363 4.93 -7.18 30.52
N LEU A 364 4.51 -7.30 31.78
CA LEU A 364 4.05 -8.57 32.35
C LEU A 364 2.56 -8.84 32.10
N ASP A 365 1.80 -7.79 31.81
CA ASP A 365 0.33 -7.75 31.73
C ASP A 365 -0.19 -7.64 30.29
N LEU A 366 0.58 -8.15 29.31
CA LEU A 366 0.16 -8.16 27.92
C LEU A 366 -1.08 -9.06 27.72
N PRO A 367 -2.12 -8.58 27.03
CA PRO A 367 -3.29 -9.40 26.76
C PRO A 367 -2.98 -10.47 25.71
N VAL A 368 -3.61 -11.63 25.84
CA VAL A 368 -3.49 -12.69 24.83
C VAL A 368 -3.99 -12.17 23.47
N PRO A 369 -3.23 -12.35 22.37
CA PRO A 369 -3.66 -12.00 21.02
C PRO A 369 -5.03 -12.61 20.70
N LYS A 370 -5.96 -11.79 20.21
CA LYS A 370 -7.34 -12.23 19.94
C LYS A 370 -7.43 -12.84 18.55
N GLU A 371 -7.73 -14.13 18.47
CA GLU A 371 -8.00 -14.79 17.19
C GLU A 371 -9.30 -14.25 16.55
N LEU A 372 -9.20 -13.80 15.30
CA LEU A 372 -10.33 -13.40 14.46
C LEU A 372 -10.78 -14.63 13.67
N ARG A 373 -11.85 -15.26 14.15
CA ARG A 373 -12.37 -16.52 13.60
C ARG A 373 -13.37 -16.26 12.48
N PHE A 374 -13.42 -17.23 11.58
CA PHE A 374 -14.41 -17.29 10.51
C PHE A 374 -15.23 -18.57 10.62
N GLU A 375 -16.55 -18.42 10.62
CA GLU A 375 -17.51 -19.51 10.52
C GLU A 375 -17.86 -19.72 9.05
N THR A 376 -17.55 -20.90 8.53
CA THR A 376 -17.71 -21.20 7.09
C THR A 376 -18.91 -22.11 6.85
N THR A 377 -19.68 -21.82 5.81
CA THR A 377 -20.66 -22.75 5.24
C THR A 377 -20.04 -23.52 4.07
N PRO A 378 -20.68 -24.59 3.56
CA PRO A 378 -20.21 -25.25 2.33
C PRO A 378 -20.05 -24.32 1.13
N ALA A 379 -20.87 -23.26 1.04
CA ALA A 379 -20.74 -22.24 -0.01
C ALA A 379 -19.46 -21.41 0.15
N VAL A 380 -19.17 -20.94 1.37
CA VAL A 380 -17.92 -20.21 1.66
C VAL A 380 -16.69 -21.09 1.40
N VAL A 381 -16.75 -22.37 1.76
CA VAL A 381 -15.66 -23.33 1.47
C VAL A 381 -15.45 -23.49 -0.04
N ALA A 382 -16.53 -23.59 -0.81
CA ALA A 382 -16.46 -23.68 -2.27
C ALA A 382 -15.88 -22.40 -2.89
N ASP A 383 -16.27 -21.22 -2.39
CA ASP A 383 -15.71 -19.94 -2.83
C ASP A 383 -14.19 -19.87 -2.57
N VAL A 384 -13.74 -20.32 -1.39
CA VAL A 384 -12.31 -20.38 -1.06
C VAL A 384 -11.56 -21.33 -1.99
N GLN A 385 -12.09 -22.54 -2.23
CA GLN A 385 -11.48 -23.53 -3.12
C GLN A 385 -11.37 -23.02 -4.56
N ALA A 386 -12.41 -22.34 -5.06
CA ALA A 386 -12.38 -21.73 -6.39
C ALA A 386 -11.31 -20.63 -6.46
N ALA A 387 -11.22 -19.77 -5.45
CA ALA A 387 -10.19 -18.72 -5.38
C ALA A 387 -8.77 -19.29 -5.33
N GLU A 388 -8.56 -20.41 -4.62
CA GLU A 388 -7.27 -21.11 -4.60
C GLU A 388 -6.90 -21.63 -6.00
N GLN A 389 -7.85 -22.28 -6.68
CA GLN A 389 -7.63 -22.78 -8.04
C GLN A 389 -7.30 -21.65 -9.01
N HIS A 390 -8.08 -20.56 -9.02
CA HIS A 390 -7.82 -19.43 -9.93
C HIS A 390 -6.49 -18.72 -9.60
N PHE A 391 -6.11 -18.64 -8.33
CA PHE A 391 -4.80 -18.12 -7.93
C PHE A 391 -3.66 -19.00 -8.49
N GLU A 392 -3.77 -20.32 -8.35
CA GLU A 392 -2.77 -21.26 -8.88
C GLU A 392 -2.66 -21.17 -10.41
N GLU A 393 -3.78 -21.08 -11.11
CA GLU A 393 -3.84 -20.88 -12.57
C GLU A 393 -3.17 -19.56 -12.97
N LEU A 394 -3.46 -18.45 -12.28
CA LEU A 394 -2.86 -17.15 -12.55
C LEU A 394 -1.33 -17.15 -12.34
N VAL A 395 -0.86 -17.71 -11.23
CA VAL A 395 0.56 -17.67 -10.86
C VAL A 395 1.38 -18.68 -11.67
N SER A 396 0.84 -19.85 -11.99
CA SER A 396 1.55 -20.88 -12.76
C SER A 396 1.89 -20.41 -14.19
N VAL A 397 1.02 -19.63 -14.84
CA VAL A 397 1.28 -19.04 -16.15
C VAL A 397 2.52 -18.15 -16.14
N LEU A 398 2.74 -17.42 -15.04
CA LEU A 398 3.87 -16.50 -14.89
C LEU A 398 5.17 -17.23 -14.54
N ALA A 399 5.08 -18.30 -13.75
CA ALA A 399 6.24 -19.13 -13.41
C ALA A 399 6.82 -19.85 -14.65
N LEU A 400 6.01 -20.10 -15.68
CA LEU A 400 6.45 -20.67 -16.96
C LEU A 400 7.09 -19.63 -17.91
N ALA A 401 6.97 -18.35 -17.61
CA ALA A 401 7.46 -17.24 -18.45
C ALA A 401 8.83 -16.68 -18.01
N LEU A 402 9.38 -17.19 -16.89
CA LEU A 402 10.74 -16.95 -16.39
C LEU A 402 11.59 -18.19 -16.62
#